data_AF-A0A3D0C393-F1
#
_entry.id   AF-A0A3D0C393-F1
#
_cell.length_a   1.000
_cell.length_b   1.000
_cell.length_c   1.000
_cell.angle_alpha   90.00
_cell.angle_beta   90.00
_cell.angle_gamma   90.00
#
_symmetry.space_group_name_H-M   'P 1'
#
loop_
_entity.id
_entity.type
_entity.pdbx_description
1 polymer ?
#
loop_
_entity_poly.entity_id
_entity_poly.type
_entity_poly.pdbx_seq_one_letter_code
_entity_poly.pdbx_strand_id
1 'polypeptide(L)' 'MKQSKNIGLFYGIAGLAVGAYFGALPILQHLNSGLLTGQQAGVQSATVAIIVGVSAAIMGVVYHRSRYNT' A
#
# COMPACT_ATOMS: atom_id res chain seq x y z
N MET A 1 -6.63 -23.00 12.04
CA MET A 1 -7.05 -22.07 10.96
C MET A 1 -6.92 -20.57 11.31
N LYS A 2 -6.98 -20.13 12.59
CA LYS A 2 -6.81 -18.70 12.96
C LYS A 2 -5.39 -18.14 12.78
N GLN A 3 -4.36 -18.96 13.02
CA GLN A 3 -2.96 -18.49 12.99
C GLN A 3 -2.48 -18.18 11.57
N SER A 4 -2.77 -19.05 10.59
CA SER A 4 -2.42 -18.85 9.16
C SER A 4 -3.05 -17.61 8.53
N LYS A 5 -4.23 -17.20 9.02
CA LYS A 5 -4.91 -15.99 8.55
C LYS A 5 -4.26 -14.71 9.08
N ASN A 6 -3.72 -14.73 10.30
CA ASN A 6 -3.00 -13.60 10.88
C ASN A 6 -1.62 -13.39 10.24
N ILE A 7 -0.86 -14.46 9.98
CA ILE A 7 0.44 -14.32 9.28
C ILE A 7 0.24 -13.80 7.85
N GLY A 8 -0.74 -14.30 7.09
CA GLY A 8 -1.04 -13.78 5.75
C GLY A 8 -1.39 -12.29 5.74
N LEU A 9 -2.16 -11.82 6.73
CA LEU A 9 -2.47 -10.40 6.90
C LEU A 9 -1.23 -9.58 7.24
N PHE A 10 -0.36 -10.08 8.13
CA PHE A 10 0.85 -9.40 8.55
C PHE A 10 1.85 -9.26 7.40
N TYR A 11 2.06 -10.33 6.62
CA TYR A 11 2.89 -10.28 5.42
C TYR A 11 2.29 -9.38 4.33
N GLY A 12 0.96 -9.35 4.20
CA GLY A 12 0.28 -8.45 3.29
C GLY A 12 0.47 -6.97 3.65
N ILE A 13 0.30 -6.61 4.93
CA ILE A 13 0.54 -5.25 5.42
C ILE A 13 2.02 -4.87 5.28
N ALA A 14 2.94 -5.79 5.60
CA ALA A 14 4.38 -5.56 5.45
C ALA A 14 4.77 -5.34 3.98
N GLY A 15 4.26 -6.17 3.06
CA GLY A 15 4.51 -6.00 1.62
C GLY A 15 3.93 -4.70 1.08
N LEU A 16 2.75 -4.29 1.56
CA LEU A 16 2.10 -3.04 1.19
C LEU A 16 2.89 -1.83 1.71
N ALA A 17 3.40 -1.89 2.94
CA ALA A 17 4.25 -0.85 3.51
C ALA A 17 5.60 -0.72 2.77
N VAL A 18 6.26 -1.84 2.47
CA VAL A 18 7.52 -1.86 1.71
C VAL A 18 7.29 -1.34 0.28
N GLY A 19 6.22 -1.78 -0.39
CA GLY A 19 5.86 -1.30 -1.73
C GLY A 19 5.53 0.19 -1.76
N ALA A 20 4.80 0.69 -0.75
CA ALA A 20 4.51 2.13 -0.62
C ALA A 20 5.80 2.93 -0.39
N TYR A 21 6.70 2.44 0.47
CA TYR A 21 7.98 3.08 0.74
C TYR A 21 8.86 3.14 -0.51
N PHE A 22 9.04 2.02 -1.20
CA PHE A 22 9.83 1.97 -2.44
C PHE A 22 9.16 2.70 -3.62
N GLY A 23 7.84 2.86 -3.63
CA GLY A 23 7.13 3.67 -4.61
C GLY A 23 7.29 5.17 -4.35
N ALA A 24 7.29 5.58 -3.07
CA ALA A 24 7.44 6.98 -2.67
C ALA A 24 8.90 7.48 -2.73
N LEU A 25 9.88 6.60 -2.47
CA LEU A 25 11.31 6.93 -2.48
C LEU A 25 11.80 7.56 -3.81
N PRO A 26 11.58 6.94 -4.99
CA PRO A 26 12.02 7.51 -6.26
C PRO A 26 11.26 8.79 -6.56
N ILE A 27 9.99 8.92 -6.16
CA ILE A 27 9.23 10.17 -6.36
C ILE A 27 9.92 11.31 -5.62
N LEU A 28 10.31 11.09 -4.36
CA LEU A 28 11.00 12.09 -3.54
C LEU A 28 12.42 12.39 -4.07
N GLN A 29 13.15 11.37 -4.53
CA GLN A 29 14.47 11.54 -5.12
C GLN A 29 14.43 12.34 -6.43
N HIS A 30 13.48 12.05 -7.33
CA HIS A 30 13.32 12.77 -8.59
C HIS A 30 12.80 14.21 -8.36
N LEU A 31 12.04 14.44 -7.29
CA LEU A 31 11.62 15.78 -6.88
C LEU A 31 12.79 16.62 -6.37
N ASN A 32 13.66 16.02 -5.55
CA ASN A 32 14.82 16.70 -4.98
C ASN A 32 15.93 16.97 -6.01
N SER A 33 16.05 16.13 -7.04
CA SER A 33 17.01 16.32 -8.14
C SER A 33 16.52 17.26 -9.24
N GLY A 34 15.30 17.82 -9.11
CA GLY A 34 14.73 18.77 -10.07
C GLY A 34 14.32 18.16 -11.42
N LEU A 35 14.45 16.83 -11.57
CA LEU A 35 14.06 16.08 -12.76
C LEU A 35 12.55 15.94 -12.92
N LEU A 36 11.80 16.06 -11.81
CA LEU A 36 10.35 15.92 -11.78
C LEU A 36 9.69 17.20 -11.27
N THR A 37 8.67 17.68 -11.98
CA THR A 37 7.87 18.80 -11.51
C THR A 37 7.08 18.41 -10.26
N GLY A 38 6.89 19.36 -9.33
CA GLY A 38 6.07 19.19 -8.12
C GLY A 38 4.73 18.50 -8.38
N GLN A 39 4.12 18.84 -9.52
CA GLN A 39 2.84 18.31 -9.96
C GLN A 39 2.91 16.83 -10.36
N GLN A 40 3.96 16.40 -11.08
CA GLN A 40 4.14 14.99 -11.42
C GLN A 40 4.43 14.11 -10.19
N ALA A 41 5.20 14.61 -9.22
CA ALA A 41 5.40 13.88 -7.97
C ALA A 41 4.12 13.75 -7.15
N GLY A 42 3.30 14.81 -7.13
CA GLY A 42 1.99 14.79 -6.48
C GLY A 42 1.08 13.73 -7.10
N VAL A 43 1.00 13.67 -8.43
CA VAL A 43 0.18 12.67 -9.15
C VAL A 43 0.66 11.25 -8.87
N GLN A 44 1.97 10.99 -8.97
CA GLN A 44 2.52 9.65 -8.70
C GLN A 44 2.30 9.23 -7.25
N SER A 45 2.48 10.14 -6.29
CA SER A 45 2.24 9.87 -4.87
C SER A 45 0.77 9.57 -4.60
N ALA A 46 -0.15 10.30 -5.24
CA ALA A 46 -1.58 10.05 -5.14
C ALA A 46 -1.96 8.68 -5.73
N THR A 47 -1.38 8.28 -6.87
CA THR A 47 -1.61 6.95 -7.45
C THR A 47 -1.14 5.84 -6.50
N VAL A 48 0.05 5.98 -5.91
CA VAL A 48 0.55 5.01 -4.92
C VAL A 48 -0.38 4.94 -3.71
N ALA A 49 -0.82 6.09 -3.19
CA ALA A 49 -1.74 6.15 -2.05
C ALA A 49 -3.10 5.49 -2.35
N ILE A 50 -3.64 5.65 -3.56
CA ILE A 50 -4.89 5.01 -3.99
C ILE A 50 -4.72 3.49 -4.03
N ILE A 51 -3.65 3.00 -4.66
CA ILE A 51 -3.37 1.55 -4.75
C ILE A 51 -3.24 0.93 -3.35
N VAL A 52 -2.51 1.61 -2.46
CA VAL A 52 -2.32 1.25 -1.06
C VAL A 52 -3.65 1.22 -0.30
N GLY A 53 -4.45 2.28 -0.41
CA GLY A 53 -5.74 2.41 0.26
C GLY A 53 -6.75 1.35 -0.20
N VAL A 54 -6.85 1.12 -1.51
CA VAL A 54 -7.73 0.09 -2.08
C VAL A 54 -7.30 -1.32 -1.65
N SER A 55 -6.00 -1.61 -1.69
CA SER A 55 -5.48 -2.90 -1.26
C SER A 55 -5.75 -3.17 0.23
N ALA A 56 -5.60 -2.16 1.08
CA ALA A 56 -5.94 -2.24 2.50
C ALA A 56 -7.46 -2.43 2.72
N ALA A 57 -8.30 -1.72 1.97
CA ALA A 57 -9.75 -1.86 2.05
C ALA A 57 -10.23 -3.26 1.65
N ILE A 58 -9.70 -3.81 0.54
CA ILE A 58 -10.01 -5.19 0.10
C ILE A 58 -9.58 -6.18 1.18
N MET A 59 -8.37 -6.04 1.72
CA MET A 59 -7.87 -6.92 2.77
C MET A 59 -8.75 -6.86 4.03
N GLY A 60 -9.25 -5.68 4.40
CA GLY A 60 -10.22 -5.48 5.47
C GLY A 60 -11.56 -6.18 5.22
N VAL A 61 -12.13 -6.02 4.03
CA VAL A 61 -13.39 -6.69 3.64
C VAL A 61 -13.24 -8.21 3.64
N VAL A 62 -12.16 -8.74 3.06
CA VAL A 62 -11.88 -10.18 3.03
C VAL A 62 -11.68 -10.71 4.45
N TYR A 63 -10.95 -9.98 5.30
CA TYR A 63 -10.74 -10.38 6.69
C TYR A 63 -12.04 -10.41 7.49
N HIS A 64 -12.89 -9.37 7.33
CA HIS A 64 -14.18 -9.24 7.98
C HIS A 64 -15.16 -10.34 7.53
N ARG A 65 -15.28 -10.55 6.22
CA ARG A 65 -16.15 -11.60 5.64
C ARG A 65 -15.71 -12.99 6.09
N SER A 66 -14.41 -13.25 6.14
CA SER A 66 -13.85 -14.51 6.64
C SER A 66 -13.98 -14.67 8.17
N ARG A 67 -14.36 -13.62 8.92
CA ARG A 67 -14.57 -13.72 10.39
C ARG A 67 -16.03 -13.96 10.76
N TYR A 68 -16.98 -13.57 9.89
CA TYR A 68 -18.43 -13.72 10.11
C TYR A 68 -19.05 -14.97 9.45
N ASN A 69 -18.31 -15.65 8.55
CA ASN A 69 -18.77 -16.86 7.86
C ASN A 69 -18.15 -18.15 8.42
N THR A 70 -17.84 -18.17 9.73
CA THR A 70 -17.38 -19.35 10.48
C THR A 70 -18.04 -19.31 11.85
#